data_AF-A0A7L2PBA2-F1
#
_entry.id   AF-A0A7L2PBA2-F1
#
_cell.length_a   1.000
_cell.length_b   1.000
_cell.length_c   1.000
_cell.angle_alpha   90.00
_cell.angle_beta   90.00
_cell.angle_gamma   90.00
#
_symmetry.space_group_name_H-M   'P 1'
#
loop_
_entity.id
_entity.type
_entity.pdbx_description
1 polymer ?
#
loop_
_entity_poly.entity_id
_entity_poly.type
_entity_poly.pdbx_seq_one_letter_code
_entity_poly.pdbx_strand_id
1 'polypeptide(L)' 'LKHMVTHTGVRAFQCSVCCKRFTQKSSLNVHMRTHRPERLQCRRCPRGFSHRALLERHNAASH' A
#
# COMPACT_ATOMS: atom_id res chain seq x y z
N LEU A 1 13.44 -20.30 3.62
CA LEU A 1 11.95 -20.13 3.56
C LEU A 1 11.47 -18.85 2.84
N LYS A 2 12.10 -17.67 3.03
CA LYS A 2 11.66 -16.41 2.36
C LYS A 2 11.86 -16.35 0.83
N HIS A 3 12.69 -17.23 0.26
CA HIS A 3 13.02 -17.24 -1.18
C HIS A 3 12.10 -18.16 -2.03
N MET A 4 11.41 -19.13 -1.44
CA MET A 4 10.60 -20.10 -2.21
C MET A 4 9.21 -19.58 -2.61
N VAL A 5 8.70 -18.56 -1.92
CA VAL A 5 7.35 -18.01 -2.16
C VAL A 5 7.30 -17.19 -3.46
N THR A 6 8.43 -16.63 -3.90
CA THR A 6 8.50 -15.83 -5.13
C THR A 6 8.46 -16.68 -6.40
N HIS A 7 8.87 -17.95 -6.35
CA HIS A 7 8.97 -18.81 -7.55
C HIS A 7 7.68 -19.57 -7.88
N THR A 8 6.78 -19.75 -6.91
CA THR A 8 5.58 -20.59 -7.05
C THR A 8 4.30 -19.81 -7.35
N GLY A 9 4.35 -18.47 -7.39
CA GLY A 9 3.16 -17.64 -7.63
C GLY A 9 2.10 -17.74 -6.53
N VAL A 10 2.40 -18.41 -5.41
CA VAL A 10 1.45 -18.61 -4.31
C VAL A 10 1.20 -17.28 -3.62
N ARG A 11 0.08 -16.64 -3.98
CA ARG A 11 -0.42 -15.46 -3.29
C ARG A 11 -1.16 -15.91 -2.02
N ALA A 12 -0.39 -16.21 -0.97
CA ALA A 12 -0.89 -16.72 0.31
C ALA A 12 -1.72 -15.69 1.10
N PHE A 13 -1.52 -14.39 0.86
CA PHE A 13 -2.14 -13.33 1.66
C PHE A 13 -3.31 -12.72 0.90
N GLN A 14 -4.54 -12.94 1.36
CA GLN A 14 -5.76 -12.42 0.74
C GLN A 14 -6.29 -11.20 1.50
N CYS A 15 -6.73 -10.18 0.76
CA CYS A 15 -7.48 -9.07 1.30
C CYS A 15 -8.91 -9.52 1.66
N SER A 16 -9.33 -9.28 2.90
CA SER A 16 -10.69 -9.61 3.37
C SER A 16 -11.79 -8.71 2.80
N VAL A 17 -11.44 -7.53 2.24
CA VAL A 17 -12.42 -6.55 1.74
C VAL A 17 -12.73 -6.77 0.25
N CYS A 18 -11.72 -7.04 -0.57
CA CYS A 18 -11.88 -7.17 -2.03
C CYS A 18 -11.30 -8.47 -2.62
N CYS A 19 -10.95 -9.44 -1.76
CA CYS A 19 -10.44 -10.76 -2.14
C CYS A 19 -9.13 -10.76 -2.95
N LYS A 20 -8.48 -9.60 -3.13
CA LYS A 20 -7.21 -9.47 -3.87
C LYS A 20 -6.08 -10.19 -3.14
N ARG A 21 -5.26 -10.96 -3.86
CA ARG A 21 -4.22 -11.81 -3.28
C ARG A 21 -2.81 -11.24 -3.50
N PHE A 22 -1.95 -11.39 -2.50
CA PHE A 22 -0.57 -10.90 -2.44
C PHE A 22 0.39 -12.02 -2.06
N THR A 23 1.62 -11.93 -2.58
CA THR A 23 2.71 -12.88 -2.26
C THR A 23 3.39 -12.57 -0.93
N GLN A 24 3.27 -11.34 -0.42
CA GLN A 24 3.90 -10.89 0.82
C GLN A 24 2.88 -10.22 1.76
N LYS A 25 3.01 -10.48 3.06
CA LYS A 25 2.19 -9.86 4.11
C LYS A 25 2.37 -8.34 4.17
N SER A 26 3.59 -7.85 3.94
CA SER A 26 3.90 -6.42 3.85
C SER A 26 3.06 -5.72 2.77
N SER A 27 2.99 -6.32 1.58
CA SER A 27 2.18 -5.82 0.46
C SER A 27 0.68 -5.83 0.77
N LEU A 28 0.18 -6.88 1.43
CA LEU A 28 -1.21 -6.91 1.91
C LEU A 28 -1.47 -5.77 2.93
N ASN A 29 -0.59 -5.59 3.92
CA ASN A 29 -0.72 -4.53 4.93
C ASN A 29 -0.71 -3.12 4.32
N VAL A 30 0.10 -2.89 3.29
CA VAL A 30 0.09 -1.66 2.50
C VAL A 30 -1.26 -1.54 1.78
N HIS A 31 -1.69 -2.58 1.07
CA HIS A 31 -2.97 -2.58 0.38
C HIS A 31 -4.17 -2.30 1.30
N MET A 32 -4.20 -2.82 2.53
CA MET A 32 -5.32 -2.59 3.45
C MET A 32 -5.55 -1.09 3.76
N ARG A 33 -4.55 -0.23 3.59
CA ARG A 33 -4.73 1.23 3.77
C ARG A 33 -5.48 1.88 2.62
N THR A 34 -5.56 1.24 1.44
CA THR A 34 -6.38 1.74 0.33
C THR A 34 -7.88 1.58 0.59
N HIS A 35 -8.25 0.67 1.49
CA HIS A 35 -9.63 0.48 1.95
C HIS A 35 -10.02 1.45 3.07
N ARG A 36 -9.06 2.18 3.66
CA ARG A 36 -9.37 3.25 4.60
C ARG A 36 -9.75 4.51 3.80
N PRO A 37 -10.92 5.11 4.05
CA PRO A 37 -11.35 6.32 3.37
C PRO A 37 -10.47 7.54 3.72
N GLU A 38 -9.71 7.46 4.81
CA GLU A 38 -8.83 8.53 5.26
C GLU A 38 -7.53 8.56 4.43
N ARG A 39 -7.56 9.33 3.33
CA ARG A 39 -6.35 9.67 2.56
C ARG A 39 -5.58 10.76 3.29
N LEU A 40 -4.27 10.59 3.40
CA LEU A 40 -3.39 11.63 3.93
C LEU A 40 -3.36 12.78 2.93
N GLN A 41 -3.87 13.95 3.33
CA GLN A 41 -3.92 15.13 2.48
C GLN A 41 -2.63 15.95 2.61
N CYS A 42 -2.16 16.49 1.49
CA CYS A 42 -1.16 17.55 1.52
C CYS A 42 -1.79 18.83 2.10
N ARG A 43 -1.03 19.57 2.91
CA ARG A 43 -1.50 20.86 3.46
C ARG A 43 -1.43 22.01 2.47
N ARG A 44 -0.61 21.87 1.42
CA ARG A 44 -0.35 22.92 0.42
C ARG A 44 -1.14 22.72 -0.88
N CYS A 45 -1.75 21.54 -1.09
CA CYS A 45 -2.54 21.23 -2.27
C CYS A 45 -3.61 20.15 -1.99
N PRO A 46 -4.66 20.00 -2.83
CA PRO A 46 -5.74 19.05 -2.60
C PRO A 46 -5.39 17.58 -2.89
N ARG A 47 -4.10 17.24 -3.07
CA ARG A 47 -3.68 15.85 -3.35
C ARG A 47 -3.78 14.99 -2.09
N GLY A 48 -4.43 13.84 -2.23
CA GLY A 48 -4.52 12.80 -1.20
C GLY A 48 -3.68 11.58 -1.52
N PHE A 49 -3.05 10.99 -0.51
CA PHE A 49 -2.13 9.87 -0.64
C PHE A 49 -2.53 8.70 0.26
N SER A 50 -2.38 7.48 -0.25
CA SER A 50 -2.70 6.24 0.50
C SER A 50 -1.68 5.89 1.59
N HIS A 51 -0.47 6.48 1.54
CA HIS A 51 0.63 6.18 2.45
C HIS A 51 1.50 7.40 2.75
N ARG A 52 2.02 7.46 3.98
CA ARG A 52 2.86 8.56 4.48
C ARG A 52 4.11 8.79 3.63
N ALA A 53 4.82 7.74 3.23
CA ALA A 53 6.01 7.85 2.38
C ALA A 53 5.71 8.50 1.01
N LEU A 54 4.51 8.31 0.47
CA LEU A 54 4.10 8.96 -0.78
C LEU A 54 3.83 10.46 -0.56
N LEU A 55 3.18 10.82 0.55
CA LEU A 55 2.96 12.21 0.94
C LEU A 55 4.28 12.93 1.24
N GLU A 56 5.20 12.32 1.99
CA GLU A 56 6.51 12.90 2.31
C GLU A 56 7.33 13.13 1.05
N ARG A 57 7.38 12.14 0.16
CA ARG A 57 8.04 12.28 -1.14
C ARG A 57 7.41 13.39 -2.00
N HIS A 58 6.09 13.50 -2.00
CA HIS A 58 5.40 14.59 -2.69
C HIS A 58 5.73 15.95 -2.08
N ASN A 59 5.70 16.06 -0.76
CA ASN A 59 6.05 17.29 -0.06
C ASN A 59 7.50 17.72 -0.29
N ALA A 60 8.43 16.78 -0.49
CA ALA A 60 9.83 17.11 -0.76
C ALA A 60 10.11 17.45 -2.24
N ALA A 61 9.32 16.91 -3.17
CA ALA A 61 9.55 17.07 -4.60
C ALA A 61 8.68 18.14 -5.28
N SER A 62 7.58 18.54 -4.64
CA SER A 62 6.58 19.48 -5.23
C SER A 62 6.46 20.80 -4.48
N HIS A 63 7.14 20.94 -3.35
CA HIS A 63 6.93 21.94 -2.31
C HIS A 63 8.23 22.17 -1.54
#